data_AF-A0A350QZH8-F1
#
_entry.id   AF-A0A350QZH8-F1
#
_cell.length_a   1.000
_cell.length_b   1.000
_cell.length_c   1.000
_cell.angle_alpha   90.00
_cell.angle_beta   90.00
_cell.angle_gamma   90.00
#
_symmetry.space_group_name_H-M   'P 1'
#
loop_
_entity.id
_entity.type
_entity.pdbx_description
1 polymer ?
#
loop_
_entity_poly.entity_id
_entity_poly.type
_entity_poly.pdbx_seq_one_letter_code
_entity_poly.pdbx_strand_id
1 'polypeptide(L)' 'KAERIKIEDAVRKLEKEIFRLEEKQEEINAMLSDPQSYGDSEKAKELNEKASSLARQLKERNYEWEIETEKLLELDV' A
#
# COMPACT_ATOMS: atom_id res chain seq x y z
N LYS A 1 20.08 19.67 6.90
CA LYS A 1 20.24 18.51 7.83
C LYS A 1 18.92 18.12 8.51
N ALA A 2 18.26 18.98 9.30
CA ALA A 2 17.02 18.62 9.99
C ALA A 2 15.85 18.33 9.03
N GLU A 3 15.74 19.06 7.92
CA GLU A 3 14.72 18.85 6.89
C GLU A 3 14.88 17.51 6.17
N ARG A 4 16.10 17.22 5.69
CA ARG A 4 16.45 15.91 5.12
C ARG A 4 16.04 14.74 6.01
N ILE A 5 16.39 14.79 7.31
CA ILE A 5 16.04 13.74 8.28
C ILE A 5 14.51 13.55 8.38
N LYS A 6 13.73 14.64 8.36
CA LYS A 6 12.26 14.56 8.42
C LYS A 6 11.69 13.87 7.19
N ILE A 7 12.19 14.19 6.01
CA ILE A 7 11.74 13.59 4.74
C ILE A 7 12.15 12.11 4.69
N GLU A 8 13.38 11.78 5.07
CA GLU A 8 13.84 10.38 5.19
C GLU A 8 12.95 9.56 6.15
N ASP A 9 12.57 10.14 7.29
CA ASP A 9 11.66 9.47 8.23
C ASP A 9 10.23 9.34 7.67
N ALA A 10 9.77 10.28 6.85
CA ALA A 10 8.49 10.18 6.16
C ALA A 10 8.51 9.06 5.11
N VAL A 11 9.55 9.03 4.25
CA VAL A 11 9.79 7.98 3.25
C VAL A 11 9.80 6.60 3.92
N ARG A 12 10.60 6.40 4.99
CA ARG A 12 10.66 5.13 5.72
C ARG A 12 9.32 4.70 6.34
N LYS A 13 8.48 5.66 6.76
CA LYS A 13 7.15 5.35 7.29
C LYS A 13 6.21 4.89 6.17
N LEU A 14 6.24 5.61 5.03
CA LEU A 14 5.45 5.26 3.85
C LEU A 14 5.85 3.89 3.31
N GLU A 15 7.14 3.59 3.17
CA GLU A 15 7.63 2.27 2.74
C GLU A 15 7.12 1.14 3.64
N LYS A 16 7.14 1.32 4.96
CA LYS A 16 6.59 0.34 5.91
C LYS A 16 5.08 0.17 5.79
N GLU A 17 4.35 1.25 5.50
CA GLU A 17 2.90 1.20 5.33
C GLU A 17 2.54 0.51 4.01
N ILE A 18 3.21 0.88 2.90
CA ILE A 18 3.08 0.26 1.59
C ILE A 18 3.34 -1.24 1.70
N PHE A 19 4.47 -1.65 2.29
CA PHE A 19 4.82 -3.06 2.46
C PHE A 19 3.71 -3.86 3.18
N ARG A 20 3.16 -3.31 4.27
CA ARG A 20 2.04 -3.97 5.00
C ARG A 20 0.75 -4.03 4.20
N LEU A 21 0.50 -3.03 3.35
CA LEU A 21 -0.67 -3.03 2.48
C LEU A 21 -0.49 -4.05 1.33
N GLU A 22 0.72 -4.21 0.81
CA GLU A 22 1.08 -5.23 -0.17
C GLU A 22 0.93 -6.64 0.41
N GLU A 23 1.45 -6.90 1.61
CA GLU A 23 1.25 -8.20 2.30
C GLU A 23 -0.24 -8.55 2.44
N LYS A 24 -1.07 -7.58 2.88
CA LYS A 24 -2.51 -7.79 2.99
C LYS A 24 -3.18 -7.99 1.63
N GLN A 25 -2.73 -7.29 0.59
CA GLN A 25 -3.26 -7.46 -0.75
C GLN A 25 -2.94 -8.85 -1.29
N GLU A 26 -1.73 -9.36 -1.03
CA GLU A 26 -1.32 -10.72 -1.39
C GLU A 26 -2.20 -11.77 -0.68
N GLU A 27 -2.42 -11.63 0.62
CA GLU A 27 -3.31 -12.51 1.39
C GLU A 27 -4.73 -12.55 0.80
N ILE A 28 -5.31 -11.38 0.52
CA ILE A 28 -6.67 -11.29 -0.04
C ILE A 28 -6.73 -11.87 -1.45
N ASN A 29 -5.72 -11.62 -2.28
CA ASN A 29 -5.64 -12.19 -3.62
C ASN A 29 -5.51 -13.72 -3.58
N ALA A 30 -4.74 -14.26 -2.63
CA ALA A 30 -4.67 -15.71 -2.41
C ALA A 30 -6.04 -16.28 -2.04
N MET A 31 -6.79 -15.64 -1.13
CA MET A 31 -8.15 -16.04 -0.78
C MET A 31 -9.12 -15.95 -1.95
N LEU A 32 -9.01 -14.92 -2.80
CA LEU A 32 -9.84 -14.76 -4.00
C LEU A 32 -9.49 -15.77 -5.11
N SER A 33 -8.24 -16.23 -5.16
CA SER A 33 -7.79 -17.24 -6.13
C SER A 33 -8.25 -18.66 -5.81
N ASP A 34 -8.71 -18.90 -4.57
CA ASP A 34 -9.28 -20.18 -4.14
C ASP A 34 -10.68 -20.38 -4.78
N PRO A 35 -10.88 -21.41 -5.63
CA PRO A 35 -12.17 -21.72 -6.22
C PRO A 35 -13.28 -21.97 -5.19
N GLN A 36 -12.93 -22.40 -3.97
CA GLN A 36 -13.89 -22.62 -2.88
C GLN A 36 -14.44 -21.30 -2.32
N SER A 37 -13.74 -20.18 -2.49
CA SER A 37 -14.21 -18.86 -2.04
C SER A 37 -15.42 -18.34 -2.83
N TYR A 38 -15.69 -18.89 -4.01
CA TYR A 38 -16.91 -18.59 -4.79
C TYR A 38 -18.14 -19.40 -4.35
N GLY A 39 -17.96 -20.38 -3.45
CA GLY A 39 -19.08 -21.11 -2.84
C GLY A 39 -19.89 -20.27 -1.87
N ASP A 40 -19.35 -19.13 -1.43
CA ASP A 40 -19.97 -18.16 -0.54
C ASP A 40 -19.89 -16.76 -1.17
N SER A 41 -21.00 -16.32 -1.76
CA SER A 41 -21.08 -15.05 -2.48
C SER A 41 -20.90 -13.83 -1.57
N GLU A 42 -21.24 -13.93 -0.28
CA GLU A 42 -21.06 -12.87 0.70
C GLU A 42 -19.57 -12.71 1.03
N LYS A 43 -18.89 -13.83 1.29
CA LYS A 43 -17.43 -13.84 1.50
C LYS A 43 -16.66 -13.33 0.28
N ALA A 44 -17.05 -13.74 -0.94
CA ALA A 44 -16.43 -13.25 -2.17
C ALA A 44 -16.61 -11.73 -2.34
N LYS A 45 -17.80 -11.20 -2.02
CA LYS A 45 -18.08 -9.76 -2.07
C LYS A 45 -17.22 -9.00 -1.05
N GLU A 46 -17.15 -9.45 0.19
CA GLU A 46 -16.30 -8.83 1.21
C GLU A 46 -14.83 -8.78 0.80
N LEU A 47 -14.31 -9.87 0.24
CA LEU A 47 -12.92 -9.94 -0.22
C LEU A 47 -12.66 -8.94 -1.37
N ASN A 48 -13.58 -8.81 -2.32
CA ASN A 48 -13.47 -7.83 -3.41
C ASN A 48 -13.54 -6.38 -2.91
N GLU A 49 -14.40 -6.08 -1.93
CA GLU A 49 -14.48 -4.76 -1.31
C GLU A 49 -13.18 -4.41 -0.57
N LYS A 50 -12.62 -5.37 0.18
CA LYS A 50 -11.34 -5.21 0.85
C LYS A 50 -10.19 -5.04 -0.14
N ALA A 51 -10.13 -5.84 -1.21
CA ALA A 51 -9.12 -5.71 -2.27
C ALA A 51 -9.17 -4.33 -2.94
N SER A 52 -10.38 -3.84 -3.24
CA SER A 52 -10.58 -2.52 -3.83
C SER A 52 -10.13 -1.39 -2.88
N SER A 53 -10.42 -1.53 -1.60
CA SER A 53 -9.99 -0.57 -0.58
C SER A 53 -8.46 -0.54 -0.42
N LEU A 54 -7.81 -1.72 -0.39
CA LEU A 54 -6.35 -1.81 -0.34
C LEU A 54 -5.69 -1.22 -1.58
N ALA A 55 -6.23 -1.51 -2.77
CA ALA A 55 -5.70 -0.95 -4.01
C ALA A 55 -5.75 0.59 -4.02
N ARG A 56 -6.82 1.18 -3.47
CA ARG A 56 -6.92 2.63 -3.31
C ARG A 56 -5.90 3.17 -2.31
N GLN A 57 -5.75 2.54 -1.15
CA GLN A 57 -4.78 2.94 -0.14
C GLN A 57 -3.34 2.84 -0.65
N LEU A 58 -3.00 1.77 -1.37
CA LEU A 58 -1.70 1.59 -2.02
C LEU A 58 -1.42 2.71 -3.02
N LYS A 59 -2.40 3.05 -3.86
CA LYS A 59 -2.27 4.17 -4.81
C LYS A 59 -1.99 5.50 -4.11
N GLU A 60 -2.73 5.80 -3.03
CA GLU A 60 -2.56 7.03 -2.27
C GLU A 60 -1.19 7.08 -1.58
N ARG A 61 -0.77 5.98 -0.93
CA ARG A 61 0.52 5.90 -0.23
C ARG A 61 1.72 5.92 -1.18
N ASN A 62 1.64 5.25 -2.33
CA ASN A 62 2.68 5.30 -3.35
C ASN A 62 2.83 6.71 -3.92
N TYR A 63 1.73 7.43 -4.17
CA TYR A 63 1.79 8.81 -4.62
C TYR A 63 2.44 9.75 -3.59
N GLU A 64 2.10 9.59 -2.30
CA GLU A 64 2.77 10.32 -1.23
C GLU A 64 4.28 9.98 -1.16
N TRP A 65 4.64 8.72 -1.33
CA TRP A 65 6.03 8.28 -1.35
C TRP A 65 6.81 8.88 -2.53
N GLU A 66 6.22 8.94 -3.72
CA GLU A 66 6.79 9.60 -4.89
C GLU A 66 7.12 11.06 -4.58
N ILE A 67 6.17 11.81 -4.02
CA ILE A 67 6.35 13.22 -3.65
C ILE A 67 7.49 13.39 -2.63
N GLU A 68 7.51 12.60 -1.56
CA GLU A 68 8.54 12.74 -0.52
C GLU A 68 9.93 12.32 -1.04
N THR A 69 9.99 11.34 -1.94
CA THR A 69 11.24 10.90 -2.57
C THR A 69 11.75 11.95 -3.55
N GLU A 70 10.88 12.59 -4.33
CA GLU A 70 11.24 13.73 -5.19
C GLU A 70 11.84 14.88 -4.38
N LYS A 71 11.20 15.28 -3.27
CA LYS A 71 11.75 16.29 -2.36
C LYS A 71 13.12 15.89 -1.81
N LEU A 72 13.32 14.62 -1.47
CA LEU A 72 14.60 14.14 -0.96
C LEU A 72 15.70 14.23 -2.03
N LEU A 73 15.39 13.88 -3.27
CA LEU A 73 16.32 14.00 -4.40
C LEU A 73 16.72 15.45 -4.64
N GLU A 74 15.78 16.40 -4.58
CA GLU A 74 16.07 17.83 -4.72
C GLU A 74 17.02 18.37 -3.64
N LEU A 75 17.03 17.78 -2.45
CA LEU A 75 17.94 18.17 -1.36
C LEU A 75 19.34 17.56 -1.45
N ASP A 76 19.51 16.52 -2.28
CA ASP A 76 20.79 15.85 -2.53
C ASP A 76 21.54 16.44 -3.76
N VAL A 77 20.96 17.46 -4.42
CA VAL A 77 21.58 18.29 -5.49
C VAL A 77 22.37 19.46 -4.89
#